data_AF-A0A1R1XD47-F1
#
_entry.id   AF-A0A1R1XD47-F1
#
_cell.length_a   1.000
_cell.length_b   1.000
_cell.length_c   1.000
_cell.angle_alpha   90.00
_cell.angle_beta   90.00
_cell.angle_gamma   90.00
#
_symmetry.space_group_name_H-M   'P 1'
#
loop_
_entity.id
_entity.type
_entity.pdbx_description
1 polymer ?
#
loop_
_entity_poly.entity_id
_entity_poly.type
_entity_poly.pdbx_seq_one_letter_code
_entity_poly.pdbx_strand_id
1 'polypeptide(L)'
;MGKAAASIGSSGSGAPTFEQIDEAYKTLRDAKLRTAYDNAQWQAANAGIISSDVDLDAMQFDSAAMAFSHACRCGGTYVVSEDELEAGVSVVACDMCSLRIRILYQRG
;
A
#
# COMPACT_ATOMS: atom_id res chain seq x y z
N MET A 1 -16.57 38.33 12.22
CA MET A 1 -16.94 37.01 11.67
C MET A 1 -15.66 36.22 11.41
N GLY A 2 -15.66 34.90 11.68
CA GLY A 2 -14.58 33.98 11.31
C GLY A 2 -13.74 33.45 12.48
N LYS A 3 -14.22 32.40 13.16
CA LYS A 3 -13.45 31.62 14.14
C LYS A 3 -12.87 30.36 13.47
N ALA A 4 -11.59 30.14 13.73
CA ALA A 4 -10.85 28.88 13.89
C ALA A 4 -10.84 27.83 12.75
N ALA A 5 -9.64 27.57 12.22
CA ALA A 5 -9.29 26.33 11.54
C ALA A 5 -9.15 25.20 12.57
N ALA A 6 -9.71 24.05 12.20
CA ALA A 6 -9.77 22.85 13.02
C ALA A 6 -8.38 22.23 13.23
N SER A 7 -8.04 21.96 14.48
CA SER A 7 -6.97 21.07 14.86
C SER A 7 -7.47 20.16 15.97
N ILE A 8 -8.02 19.00 15.63
CA ILE A 8 -8.12 17.91 16.60
C ILE A 8 -7.93 16.58 15.87
N GLY A 9 -6.66 16.22 15.69
CA GLY A 9 -6.30 14.82 15.90
C GLY A 9 -6.40 14.55 17.40
N SER A 10 -7.14 13.51 17.78
CA SER A 10 -7.05 12.96 19.13
C SER A 10 -7.25 11.46 19.08
N SER A 11 -6.13 10.75 19.17
CA SER A 11 -6.07 9.35 19.57
C SER A 11 -6.66 9.22 20.98
N GLY A 12 -7.73 8.43 21.12
CA GLY A 12 -8.37 8.19 22.41
C GLY A 12 -9.03 6.82 22.43
N SER A 13 -8.55 5.95 23.31
CA SER A 13 -9.08 4.64 23.65
C SER A 13 -10.46 4.74 24.33
N GLY A 14 -11.48 5.08 23.56
CA GLY A 14 -12.89 5.13 23.96
C GLY A 14 -13.79 4.72 22.78
N ALA A 15 -15.01 4.29 23.07
CA ALA A 15 -15.97 3.95 22.02
C ALA A 15 -16.20 5.16 21.09
N PRO A 16 -16.37 4.94 19.78
CA PRO A 16 -16.59 6.03 18.83
C PRO A 16 -17.84 6.82 19.19
N THR A 17 -17.81 8.15 18.97
CA THR A 17 -18.98 9.01 19.20
C THR A 17 -20.05 8.76 18.14
N PHE A 18 -21.28 9.22 18.40
CA PHE A 18 -22.36 9.12 17.44
C PHE A 18 -22.01 9.78 16.09
N GLU A 19 -21.38 10.96 16.13
CA GLU A 19 -20.94 11.68 14.94
C GLU A 19 -19.92 10.87 14.13
N GLN A 20 -18.97 10.21 14.80
CA GLN A 20 -18.00 9.34 14.14
C GLN A 20 -18.66 8.12 13.48
N ILE A 21 -19.66 7.54 14.14
CA ILE A 21 -20.42 6.40 13.61
C ILE A 21 -21.25 6.82 12.39
N ASP A 22 -21.93 7.98 12.46
CA ASP A 22 -22.75 8.50 11.36
C ASP A 22 -21.90 8.82 10.11
N GLU A 23 -20.74 9.44 10.29
CA GLU A 23 -19.81 9.72 9.18
C GLU A 23 -19.22 8.44 8.57
N ALA A 24 -18.84 7.47 9.41
CA ALA A 24 -18.40 6.16 8.93
C ALA A 24 -19.50 5.45 8.15
N TYR A 25 -20.75 5.46 8.65
CA TYR A 25 -21.89 4.87 7.98
C TYR A 25 -22.17 5.52 6.62
N LYS A 26 -22.17 6.86 6.53
CA LYS A 26 -22.36 7.58 5.25
C LYS A 26 -21.31 7.20 4.20
N THR A 27 -20.06 7.00 4.62
CA THR A 27 -18.96 6.59 3.74
C THR A 27 -19.12 5.12 3.33
N LEU A 28 -19.31 4.23 4.30
CA LEU A 28 -19.30 2.78 4.06
C LEU A 28 -20.58 2.26 3.38
N ARG A 29 -21.71 2.97 3.49
CA ARG A 29 -22.98 2.57 2.87
C ARG A 29 -23.03 2.86 1.36
N ASP A 30 -22.26 3.82 0.87
CA ASP A 30 -22.19 4.17 -0.54
C ASP A 30 -21.04 3.39 -1.19
N ALA A 31 -21.35 2.62 -2.25
CA ALA A 31 -20.37 1.73 -2.86
C ALA A 31 -19.14 2.48 -3.41
N LYS A 32 -19.35 3.67 -4.00
CA LYS A 32 -18.26 4.46 -4.59
C LYS A 32 -17.37 5.06 -3.51
N LEU A 33 -17.98 5.62 -2.46
CA LEU A 33 -17.23 6.17 -1.32
C LEU A 33 -16.48 5.08 -0.57
N ARG A 34 -17.09 3.90 -0.39
CA ARG A 34 -16.42 2.75 0.20
C ARG A 34 -15.21 2.32 -0.61
N THR A 35 -15.34 2.17 -1.94
CA THR A 35 -14.19 1.84 -2.79
C THR A 35 -13.08 2.89 -2.67
N ALA A 36 -13.42 4.18 -2.65
CA ALA A 36 -12.43 5.24 -2.47
C ALA A 36 -11.74 5.16 -1.11
N TYR A 37 -12.49 4.90 -0.04
CA TYR A 37 -11.95 4.72 1.32
C TYR A 37 -11.01 3.51 1.39
N ASP A 38 -11.46 2.35 0.89
CA ASP A 38 -10.67 1.12 0.89
C ASP A 38 -9.37 1.29 0.10
N ASN A 39 -9.42 1.96 -1.05
CA ASN A 39 -8.23 2.29 -1.87
C ASN A 39 -7.27 3.24 -1.15
N ALA A 40 -7.78 4.30 -0.53
CA ALA A 40 -6.95 5.25 0.21
C ALA A 40 -6.25 4.57 1.39
N GLN A 41 -6.98 3.70 2.10
CA GLN A 41 -6.43 2.96 3.22
C GLN A 41 -5.41 1.91 2.78
N TRP A 42 -5.64 1.25 1.64
CA TRP A 42 -4.66 0.37 1.03
C TRP A 42 -3.39 1.14 0.63
N GLN A 43 -3.51 2.29 -0.01
CA GLN A 43 -2.35 3.12 -0.38
C GLN A 43 -1.55 3.57 0.84
N ALA A 44 -2.24 4.00 1.91
CA ALA A 44 -1.60 4.41 3.16
C ALA A 44 -0.88 3.24 3.84
N ALA A 45 -1.50 2.06 3.89
CA ALA A 45 -0.86 0.84 4.41
C ALA A 45 0.33 0.40 3.54
N ASN A 46 0.26 0.64 2.23
CA ASN A 46 1.33 0.38 1.27
C ASN A 46 2.36 1.50 1.16
N ALA A 47 2.29 2.56 1.96
CA ALA A 47 3.34 3.59 2.01
C ALA A 47 4.51 3.22 2.95
N GLY A 48 4.61 1.94 3.34
CA GLY A 48 5.50 1.44 4.40
C GLY A 48 7.02 1.55 4.14
N ILE A 49 7.79 1.12 5.14
CA ILE A 49 9.26 1.17 5.16
C ILE A 49 9.84 0.23 4.09
N ILE A 50 10.76 0.76 3.29
CA ILE A 50 11.60 -0.05 2.39
C ILE A 50 12.64 -0.77 3.24
N SER A 51 12.59 -2.10 3.22
CA SER A 51 13.41 -2.95 4.09
C SER A 51 14.79 -3.29 3.50
N SER A 52 14.89 -3.33 2.17
CA SER A 52 16.13 -3.56 1.44
C SER A 52 15.98 -3.16 -0.03
N ASP A 53 17.12 -2.93 -0.68
CA ASP A 53 17.24 -2.82 -2.13
C ASP A 53 17.65 -4.18 -2.70
N VAL A 54 17.04 -4.60 -3.80
CA VAL A 54 17.26 -5.89 -4.46
C VAL A 54 17.51 -5.64 -5.94
N ASP A 55 18.59 -6.18 -6.47
CA ASP A 55 18.89 -6.11 -7.89
C ASP A 55 17.91 -6.98 -8.69
N LEU A 56 17.41 -6.49 -9.83
CA LEU A 56 16.48 -7.24 -10.67
C LEU A 56 17.11 -8.57 -11.14
N ASP A 57 18.42 -8.62 -11.36
CA ASP A 57 19.15 -9.82 -11.76
C ASP A 57 19.17 -10.89 -10.64
N ALA A 58 18.89 -10.50 -9.40
CA ALA A 58 18.77 -11.41 -8.26
C ALA A 58 17.34 -11.97 -8.09
N MET A 59 16.37 -11.50 -8.88
CA MET A 59 14.99 -12.00 -8.84
C MET A 59 14.81 -13.18 -9.80
N GLN A 60 13.87 -14.07 -9.47
CA GLN A 60 13.51 -15.19 -10.32
C GLN A 60 12.44 -14.77 -11.32
N PHE A 61 12.75 -14.89 -12.61
CA PHE A 61 11.83 -14.60 -13.71
C PHE A 61 10.96 -15.81 -14.07
N ASP A 62 9.64 -15.61 -14.16
CA ASP A 62 8.67 -16.54 -14.71
C ASP A 62 8.18 -16.02 -16.07
N SER A 63 8.57 -16.71 -17.14
CA SER A 63 8.22 -16.34 -18.52
C SER A 63 6.75 -16.60 -18.88
N ALA A 64 6.04 -17.45 -18.15
CA ALA A 64 4.61 -17.67 -18.38
C ALA A 64 3.78 -16.52 -17.80
N ALA A 65 4.21 -15.98 -16.66
CA ALA A 65 3.58 -14.85 -15.98
C ALA A 65 4.15 -13.48 -16.39
N MET A 66 5.29 -13.45 -17.11
CA MET A 66 6.05 -12.24 -17.43
C MET A 66 6.33 -11.39 -16.18
N ALA A 67 6.81 -12.07 -15.13
CA ALA A 67 6.97 -11.48 -13.81
C ALA A 67 8.23 -11.97 -13.09
N PHE A 68 8.77 -11.10 -12.24
CA PHE A 68 9.92 -11.35 -11.39
C PHE A 68 9.45 -11.58 -9.95
N SER A 69 10.10 -12.51 -9.26
CA SER A 69 9.79 -12.85 -7.88
C SER A 69 11.03 -12.93 -7.00
N HIS A 70 10.88 -12.58 -5.72
CA HIS A 70 11.94 -12.72 -4.72
C HIS A 70 11.36 -13.18 -3.39
N ALA A 71 12.00 -14.15 -2.73
CA ALA A 71 11.54 -14.65 -1.45
C ALA A 71 11.67 -13.60 -0.34
N CYS A 72 10.68 -13.53 0.54
CA CYS A 72 10.73 -12.71 1.75
C CYS A 72 11.18 -13.55 2.95
N ARG A 73 11.87 -12.91 3.90
CA ARG A 73 12.29 -13.55 5.17
C ARG A 73 11.13 -14.03 6.05
N CYS A 74 9.90 -13.57 5.79
CA CYS A 74 8.71 -14.05 6.51
C CYS A 74 8.12 -15.34 5.89
N GLY A 75 8.67 -15.82 4.78
CA GLY A 75 8.13 -16.95 4.01
C GLY A 75 7.15 -16.56 2.90
N GLY A 76 6.83 -15.27 2.74
CA GLY A 76 6.07 -14.75 1.60
C GLY A 76 6.95 -14.42 0.40
N THR A 77 6.39 -13.74 -0.59
CA THR A 77 7.03 -13.40 -1.87
C THR A 77 6.82 -11.94 -2.23
N TYR A 78 7.83 -11.35 -2.86
CA TYR A 78 7.73 -10.08 -3.58
C TYR A 78 7.57 -10.40 -5.07
N VAL A 79 6.59 -9.79 -5.74
CA VAL A 79 6.33 -10.01 -7.17
C VAL A 79 6.19 -8.66 -7.88
N VAL A 80 6.77 -8.55 -9.07
CA VAL A 80 6.59 -7.42 -9.99
C VAL A 80 6.47 -7.93 -11.42
N SER A 81 5.54 -7.40 -12.23
CA SER A 81 5.49 -7.72 -13.67
C SER A 81 6.42 -6.83 -14.50
N GLU A 82 6.71 -7.26 -15.74
CA GLU A 82 7.41 -6.38 -16.70
C GLU A 82 6.63 -5.08 -16.95
N ASP A 83 5.31 -5.17 -17.17
CA ASP A 83 4.45 -4.00 -17.38
C ASP A 83 4.54 -3.00 -16.20
N GLU A 84 4.62 -3.50 -14.96
CA GLU A 84 4.78 -2.67 -13.77
C GLU A 84 6.14 -1.97 -13.73
N LEU A 85 7.22 -2.69 -14.06
CA LEU A 85 8.57 -2.11 -14.15
C LEU A 85 8.63 -1.02 -15.23
N GLU A 86 8.03 -1.26 -16.41
CA GLU A 86 7.93 -0.29 -17.49
C GLU A 86 7.15 0.97 -17.07
N ALA A 87 6.04 0.78 -16.33
CA ALA A 87 5.25 1.84 -15.72
C ALA A 87 6.00 2.61 -14.60
N GLY A 88 7.21 2.17 -14.22
CA GLY A 88 8.05 2.82 -13.22
C GLY A 88 7.84 2.33 -11.79
N VAL A 89 7.11 1.23 -11.59
CA VAL A 89 6.98 0.58 -10.29
C VAL A 89 8.33 -0.03 -9.92
N SER A 90 9.00 0.53 -8.91
CA SER A 90 10.28 0.03 -8.41
C SER A 90 10.22 -0.36 -6.94
N VAL A 91 9.04 -0.31 -6.30
CA VAL A 91 8.87 -0.69 -4.90
C VAL A 91 7.70 -1.65 -4.78
N VAL A 92 7.97 -2.86 -4.31
CA VAL A 92 6.97 -3.93 -4.17
C VAL A 92 6.82 -4.37 -2.72
N ALA A 93 5.60 -4.74 -2.36
CA ALA A 93 5.25 -5.25 -1.04
C ALA A 93 5.33 -6.77 -1.01
N CYS A 94 5.60 -7.33 0.17
CA CYS A 94 5.42 -8.76 0.40
C CYS A 94 3.91 -9.07 0.47
N ASP A 95 3.51 -10.22 -0.07
CA ASP A 95 2.15 -10.75 0.01
C ASP A 95 1.71 -11.21 1.41
N MET A 96 2.66 -11.51 2.31
CA MET A 96 2.38 -12.06 3.65
C MET A 96 2.78 -11.16 4.82
N CYS A 97 3.47 -10.04 4.59
CA CYS A 97 3.86 -9.13 5.66
C CYS A 97 3.87 -7.67 5.20
N SER A 98 4.23 -6.74 6.09
CA SER A 98 4.28 -5.30 5.80
C SER A 98 5.60 -4.82 5.19
N LEU A 99 6.55 -5.73 4.92
CA LEU A 99 7.84 -5.36 4.35
C LEU A 99 7.72 -5.03 2.87
N ARG A 100 8.59 -4.13 2.44
CA ARG A 100 8.74 -3.71 1.05
C ARG A 100 10.20 -3.81 0.64
N ILE A 101 10.45 -4.01 -0.65
CA ILE A 101 11.78 -3.90 -1.24
C ILE A 101 11.76 -2.90 -2.38
N ARG A 102 12.90 -2.27 -2.63
CA ARG A 102 13.11 -1.50 -3.84
C ARG A 102 13.88 -2.37 -4.84
N ILE A 103 13.41 -2.38 -6.07
CA ILE A 103 14.02 -3.10 -7.18
C ILE A 103 14.97 -2.14 -7.89
N LEU A 104 16.24 -2.53 -7.99
CA LEU A 104 17.27 -1.81 -8.72
C LEU A 104 17.35 -2.39 -10.13
N TYR A 105 17.13 -1.55 -11.14
CA TYR A 105 17.25 -1.92 -12.54
C TYR A 105 17.73 -0.72 -13.37
N GLN A 106 18.42 -1.00 -14.47
CA GLN A 106 18.78 0.05 -15.44
C GLN A 106 17.64 0.22 -16.42
N ARG A 107 17.14 1.45 -16.55
CA ARG A 107 16.15 1.81 -17.56
C ARG A 107 16.91 2.13 -18.86
N GLY A 108 16.77 1.25 -19.86
CA GLY A 108 17.38 1.39 -21.19
C GLY A 108 16.75 2.48 -22.05
#